data_AF-A0A2D0IJL4-F1
#
_entry.id   AF-A0A2D0IJL4-F1
#
_cell.length_a   1.000
_cell.length_b   1.000
_cell.length_c   1.000
_cell.angle_alpha   90.00
_cell.angle_beta   90.00
_cell.angle_gamma   90.00
#
_symmetry.space_group_name_H-M   'P 1'
#
loop_
_entity.id
_entity.type
_entity.pdbx_description
1 polymer ?
#
loop_
_entity_poly.entity_id
_entity_poly.type
_entity_poly.pdbx_seq_one_letter_code
_entity_poly.pdbx_strand_id
1 'polypeptide(L)'
;MNYSSARAAMLEAWKTLTRRRDDFATGFTQPILSAFVEELHDTETLPLPNNAPDFLDARAAYCRARWIGPGRGWVDPVKEKEGAIMGLEAGLSTLEIEIAENAGGDWEEFLDQSAHEIKAREERGLPLPSWAQSRLTTDNNPEEFK
;
A
#
# COMPACT_ATOMS: atom_id res chain seq x y z
N MET A 1 26.55 -21.26 -1.74
CA MET A 1 25.80 -19.99 -1.72
C MET A 1 25.37 -19.70 -0.28
N ASN A 2 25.51 -18.47 0.18
CA ASN A 2 25.01 -18.06 1.51
C ASN A 2 23.82 -17.11 1.34
N TYR A 3 23.04 -16.91 2.41
CA TYR A 3 21.85 -16.06 2.41
C TYR A 3 22.13 -14.65 1.87
N SER A 4 23.25 -14.04 2.30
CA SER A 4 23.62 -12.69 1.90
C SER A 4 23.89 -12.57 0.40
N SER A 5 24.56 -13.55 -0.21
CA SER A 5 24.83 -13.53 -1.65
C SER A 5 23.55 -13.71 -2.48
N ALA A 6 22.66 -14.60 -2.03
CA ALA A 6 21.39 -14.85 -2.71
C ALA A 6 20.46 -13.62 -2.63
N ARG A 7 20.38 -12.99 -1.44
CA ARG A 7 19.61 -11.77 -1.23
C ARG A 7 20.13 -10.60 -2.06
N ALA A 8 21.45 -10.39 -2.10
CA ALA A 8 22.05 -9.33 -2.91
C ALA A 8 21.73 -9.51 -4.41
N ALA A 9 21.87 -10.73 -4.93
CA ALA A 9 21.53 -11.03 -6.32
C ALA A 9 20.04 -10.78 -6.63
N MET A 10 19.14 -11.17 -5.72
CA MET A 10 17.70 -10.92 -5.86
C MET A 10 17.36 -9.43 -5.85
N LEU A 11 18.00 -8.63 -5.00
CA LEU A 11 17.77 -7.18 -4.97
C LEU A 11 18.25 -6.49 -6.26
N GLU A 12 19.37 -6.91 -6.83
CA GLU A 12 19.85 -6.36 -8.10
C GLU A 12 18.92 -6.73 -9.28
N ALA A 13 18.45 -7.97 -9.31
CA ALA A 13 17.42 -8.38 -10.27
C ALA A 13 16.14 -7.56 -10.10
N TRP A 14 15.72 -7.32 -8.86
CA TRP A 14 14.50 -6.58 -8.54
C TRP A 14 14.54 -5.12 -9.04
N LYS A 15 15.68 -4.43 -8.87
CA LYS A 15 15.85 -3.05 -9.40
C LYS A 15 15.61 -3.01 -10.91
N THR A 16 16.16 -3.97 -11.64
CA THR A 16 16.03 -4.04 -13.10
C THR A 16 14.59 -4.31 -13.53
N LEU A 17 13.91 -5.23 -12.85
CA LEU A 17 12.52 -5.58 -13.13
C LEU A 17 11.55 -4.44 -12.79
N THR A 18 11.75 -3.81 -11.62
CA THR A 18 10.97 -2.66 -11.18
C THR A 18 11.07 -1.51 -12.17
N ARG A 19 12.30 -1.14 -12.57
CA ARG A 19 12.51 -0.09 -13.58
C ARG A 19 11.78 -0.38 -14.89
N ARG A 20 11.86 -1.61 -15.40
CA ARG A 20 11.16 -1.99 -16.65
C ARG A 20 9.64 -1.94 -16.51
N ARG A 21 9.11 -2.31 -15.34
CA ARG A 21 7.69 -2.22 -15.03
C ARG A 21 7.25 -0.76 -14.99
N ASP A 22 8.02 0.11 -14.33
CA ASP A 22 7.69 1.52 -14.19
C ASP A 22 7.74 2.22 -15.56
N ASP A 23 8.71 1.88 -16.41
CA ASP A 23 8.77 2.34 -17.80
C ASP A 23 7.51 1.93 -18.59
N PHE A 24 7.11 0.66 -18.48
CA PHE A 24 5.92 0.15 -19.15
C PHE A 24 4.65 0.85 -18.65
N ALA A 25 4.50 0.99 -17.34
CA ALA A 25 3.35 1.65 -16.74
C ALA A 25 3.28 3.13 -17.17
N THR A 26 4.40 3.85 -17.12
CA THR A 26 4.46 5.25 -17.54
C THR A 26 4.19 5.42 -19.03
N GLY A 27 4.66 4.49 -19.87
CA GLY A 27 4.50 4.57 -21.33
C GLY A 27 3.17 4.06 -21.87
N PHE A 28 2.53 3.10 -21.18
CA PHE A 28 1.33 2.41 -21.68
C PHE A 28 0.10 2.68 -20.83
N THR A 29 0.16 2.48 -19.50
CA THR A 29 -1.03 2.56 -18.64
C THR A 29 -1.37 3.99 -18.26
N GLN A 30 -0.37 4.82 -17.97
CA GLN A 30 -0.56 6.21 -17.57
C GLN A 30 -1.27 7.08 -18.64
N PRO A 31 -0.93 6.99 -19.94
CA PRO A 31 -1.64 7.74 -20.97
C PRO A 31 -3.10 7.32 -21.11
N ILE A 32 -3.39 6.02 -20.99
CA ILE A 32 -4.76 5.49 -21.06
C ILE A 32 -5.60 6.03 -19.90
N LEU A 33 -5.08 5.96 -18.67
CA LEU A 33 -5.74 6.54 -17.50
C LEU A 33 -5.97 8.05 -17.68
N SER A 34 -4.96 8.77 -18.17
CA SER A 34 -5.04 10.21 -18.30
C SER A 34 -6.09 10.63 -19.32
N ALA A 35 -6.20 9.91 -20.45
CA ALA A 35 -7.23 10.13 -21.45
C ALA A 35 -8.63 9.81 -20.91
N PHE A 36 -8.77 8.73 -20.14
CA PHE A 36 -10.04 8.36 -19.51
C PHE A 36 -10.50 9.42 -18.49
N VAL A 37 -9.60 9.90 -17.62
CA VAL A 37 -9.95 10.94 -16.64
C VAL A 37 -10.29 12.27 -17.32
N GLU A 38 -9.60 12.60 -18.42
CA GLU A 38 -9.90 13.77 -19.26
C GLU A 38 -11.30 13.66 -19.88
N GLU A 39 -11.65 12.50 -20.45
CA GLU A 39 -13.00 12.24 -21.00
C GLU A 39 -14.10 12.36 -19.94
N LEU A 40 -13.85 11.89 -18.71
CA LEU A 40 -14.78 12.04 -17.59
C LEU A 40 -15.03 13.50 -17.21
N HIS A 41 -13.99 14.35 -17.23
CA HIS A 41 -14.16 15.78 -16.94
C HIS A 41 -14.92 16.53 -18.05
N ASP A 42 -14.79 16.09 -19.30
CA ASP A 42 -15.47 16.70 -20.44
C ASP A 42 -16.94 16.25 -20.57
N THR A 43 -17.22 14.98 -20.29
CA THR A 43 -18.52 14.36 -20.60
C THR A 43 -19.45 14.32 -19.40
N GLU A 44 -18.91 14.19 -18.18
CA GLU A 44 -19.70 13.98 -16.97
C GLU A 44 -19.65 15.19 -16.02
N THR A 45 -20.73 15.39 -15.26
CA THR A 45 -20.72 16.32 -14.13
C THR A 45 -20.21 15.60 -12.89
N LEU A 46 -18.89 15.63 -12.68
CA LEU A 46 -18.26 15.00 -11.53
C LEU A 46 -18.53 15.82 -10.25
N PRO A 47 -18.85 15.18 -9.11
CA PRO A 47 -18.96 15.86 -7.82
C PRO A 47 -17.55 16.20 -7.29
N LEU A 48 -16.99 17.33 -7.76
CA LEU A 48 -15.69 17.82 -7.31
C LEU A 48 -15.79 18.55 -5.96
N PRO A 49 -14.72 18.52 -5.13
CA PRO A 49 -14.66 19.32 -3.92
C PRO A 49 -14.82 20.82 -4.21
N ASN A 50 -15.30 21.58 -3.23
CA ASN A 50 -15.38 23.04 -3.36
C ASN A 50 -14.01 23.64 -3.67
N ASN A 51 -13.96 24.57 -4.63
CA ASN A 51 -12.75 25.21 -5.14
C ASN A 51 -11.75 24.27 -5.83
N ALA A 52 -12.21 23.15 -6.37
CA ALA A 52 -11.42 22.33 -7.28
C ALA A 52 -10.96 23.16 -8.50
N PRO A 53 -9.66 23.15 -8.84
CA PRO A 53 -9.17 23.80 -10.06
C PRO A 53 -9.70 23.10 -11.31
N ASP A 54 -9.60 23.76 -12.46
CA ASP A 54 -9.95 23.13 -13.74
C ASP A 54 -9.01 21.94 -14.02
N PHE A 55 -9.51 20.98 -14.80
CA PHE A 55 -8.75 19.77 -15.14
C PHE A 55 -7.42 20.12 -15.82
N LEU A 56 -7.40 21.09 -16.74
CA LEU A 56 -6.18 21.46 -17.47
C LEU A 56 -5.12 22.06 -16.54
N ASP A 57 -5.54 22.83 -15.54
CA ASP A 57 -4.64 23.45 -14.56
C ASP A 57 -4.03 22.43 -13.58
N ALA A 58 -4.73 21.33 -13.33
CA ALA A 58 -4.34 20.33 -12.33
C ALA A 58 -4.30 18.88 -12.88
N ARG A 59 -4.06 18.71 -14.19
CA ARG A 59 -4.07 17.41 -14.87
C ARG A 59 -3.22 16.35 -14.18
N ALA A 60 -2.02 16.74 -13.72
CA ALA A 60 -1.11 15.83 -13.04
C ALA A 60 -1.66 15.35 -11.68
N ALA A 61 -2.43 16.18 -10.97
CA ALA A 61 -3.03 15.82 -9.70
C ALA A 61 -4.24 14.90 -9.92
N TYR A 62 -5.11 15.22 -10.87
CA TYR A 62 -6.28 14.41 -11.20
C TYR A 62 -5.93 13.04 -11.78
N CYS A 63 -4.90 12.97 -12.63
CA CYS A 63 -4.47 11.72 -13.26
C CYS A 63 -3.39 10.97 -12.45
N ARG A 64 -3.08 11.40 -11.22
CA ARG A 64 -2.06 10.75 -10.41
C ARG A 64 -2.51 9.33 -10.07
N ALA A 65 -1.71 8.36 -10.48
CA ALA A 65 -1.90 6.97 -10.09
C ALA A 65 -0.58 6.31 -9.73
N ARG A 66 -0.67 5.24 -8.94
CA ARG A 66 0.43 4.36 -8.61
C ARG A 66 0.16 3.00 -9.24
N TRP A 67 1.10 2.51 -10.03
CA TRP A 67 0.98 1.23 -10.71
C TRP A 67 1.66 0.14 -9.90
N ILE A 68 0.87 -0.51 -9.05
CA ILE A 68 1.34 -1.57 -8.16
C ILE A 68 1.48 -2.87 -8.97
N GLY A 69 2.68 -3.46 -8.95
CA GLY A 69 2.93 -4.77 -9.53
C GLY A 69 3.08 -5.84 -8.46
N PRO A 70 3.51 -7.06 -8.83
CA PRO A 70 3.73 -8.12 -7.85
C PRO A 70 4.75 -7.67 -6.80
N GLY A 71 4.59 -8.17 -5.58
CA GLY A 71 5.55 -7.95 -4.51
C GLY A 71 6.90 -8.60 -4.80
N ARG A 72 7.97 -8.02 -4.26
CA ARG A 72 9.33 -8.55 -4.35
C ARG A 72 9.43 -9.96 -3.76
N GLY A 73 8.65 -10.24 -2.72
CA GLY A 73 8.78 -11.42 -1.89
C GLY A 73 9.96 -11.33 -0.91
N TRP A 74 10.14 -12.40 -0.14
CA TRP A 74 11.11 -12.49 0.95
C TRP A 74 12.06 -13.66 0.74
N VAL A 75 13.34 -13.47 1.02
CA VAL A 75 14.33 -14.56 1.07
C VAL A 75 14.33 -15.19 2.46
N ASP A 76 14.32 -14.36 3.52
CA ASP A 76 14.09 -14.79 4.90
C ASP A 76 12.80 -14.11 5.41
N PRO A 77 11.68 -14.86 5.50
CA PRO A 77 10.40 -14.27 5.82
C PRO A 77 10.32 -13.72 7.24
N VAL A 78 11.21 -14.12 8.16
CA VAL A 78 11.20 -13.63 9.53
C VAL A 78 12.01 -12.34 9.62
N LYS A 79 13.29 -12.40 9.26
CA LYS A 79 14.21 -11.25 9.43
C LYS A 79 13.80 -10.04 8.61
N GLU A 80 13.31 -10.28 7.40
CA GLU A 80 12.95 -9.18 6.52
C GLU A 80 11.59 -8.55 6.90
N LYS A 81 10.63 -9.34 7.41
CA LYS A 81 9.39 -8.79 7.99
C LYS A 81 9.64 -8.02 9.27
N GLU A 82 10.54 -8.51 10.12
CA GLU A 82 10.94 -7.80 11.34
C GLU A 82 11.58 -6.45 10.99
N GLY A 83 12.45 -6.42 9.97
CA GLY A 83 13.01 -5.19 9.43
C GLY A 83 11.95 -4.22 8.87
N ALA A 84 10.91 -4.72 8.19
CA ALA A 84 9.81 -3.89 7.72
C ALA A 84 8.99 -3.28 8.88
N ILE A 85 8.71 -4.07 9.93
CA ILE A 85 8.05 -3.57 11.14
C ILE A 85 8.90 -2.49 11.82
N MET A 86 10.21 -2.73 11.99
CA MET A 86 11.12 -1.72 12.55
C MET A 86 11.18 -0.45 11.69
N GLY A 87 11.13 -0.58 10.36
CA GLY A 87 11.11 0.56 9.44
C GLY A 87 9.83 1.41 9.56
N LEU A 88 8.68 0.75 9.71
CA LEU A 88 7.40 1.42 9.98
C LEU A 88 7.40 2.13 11.33
N GLU A 89 7.85 1.45 12.39
CA GLU A 89 7.93 2.02 13.74
C GLU A 89 8.91 3.20 13.81
N ALA A 90 10.01 3.15 13.06
CA ALA A 90 10.99 4.23 12.97
C ALA A 90 10.55 5.39 12.07
N GLY A 91 9.39 5.30 11.39
CA GLY A 91 8.91 6.31 10.45
C GLY A 91 9.75 6.43 9.17
N LEU A 92 10.53 5.39 8.85
CA LEU A 92 11.36 5.33 7.63
C LEU A 92 10.57 4.82 6.41
N SER A 93 9.37 4.26 6.65
CA SER A 93 8.48 3.71 5.63
C SER A 93 7.02 3.94 6.00
N THR A 94 6.12 3.67 5.07
CA THR A 94 4.66 3.71 5.27
C THR A 94 4.03 2.37 4.89
N LEU A 95 2.81 2.12 5.38
CA LEU A 95 2.06 0.91 5.00
C LEU A 95 1.91 0.78 3.48
N GLU A 96 1.66 1.89 2.80
CA GLU A 96 1.57 1.95 1.34
C GLU A 96 2.86 1.46 0.68
N ILE A 97 4.03 1.90 1.16
CA ILE A 97 5.32 1.47 0.61
C ILE A 97 5.55 -0.01 0.91
N GLU A 98 5.40 -0.44 2.16
CA GLU A 98 5.69 -1.82 2.56
C GLU A 98 4.76 -2.84 1.90
N ILE A 99 3.46 -2.57 1.80
CA ILE A 99 2.49 -3.49 1.20
C ILE A 99 2.70 -3.54 -0.32
N ALA A 100 2.87 -2.39 -0.98
CA ALA A 100 3.11 -2.36 -2.42
C ALA A 100 4.43 -3.05 -2.81
N GLU A 101 5.50 -2.85 -2.04
CA GLU A 101 6.80 -3.45 -2.35
C GLU A 101 6.86 -4.94 -2.02
N ASN A 102 6.29 -5.38 -0.91
CA ASN A 102 6.49 -6.75 -0.42
C ASN A 102 5.35 -7.70 -0.78
N ALA A 103 4.10 -7.24 -0.72
CA ALA A 103 2.91 -8.03 -1.07
C ALA A 103 2.41 -7.74 -2.49
N GLY A 104 2.68 -6.54 -3.01
CA GLY A 104 2.16 -6.11 -4.32
C GLY A 104 0.66 -5.79 -4.29
N GLY A 105 0.15 -5.35 -3.14
CA GLY A 105 -1.24 -4.96 -2.96
C GLY A 105 -1.39 -3.50 -2.59
N ASP A 106 -2.63 -3.02 -2.63
CA ASP A 106 -2.99 -1.72 -2.09
C ASP A 106 -3.19 -1.79 -0.57
N TRP A 107 -2.79 -0.75 0.15
CA TRP A 107 -2.85 -0.74 1.61
C TRP A 107 -4.26 -0.51 2.15
N GLU A 108 -5.11 0.24 1.45
CA GLU A 108 -6.49 0.50 1.85
C GLU A 108 -7.29 -0.80 1.75
N GLU A 109 -7.14 -1.54 0.64
CA GLU A 109 -7.74 -2.88 0.49
C GLU A 109 -7.33 -3.84 1.62
N PHE A 110 -6.05 -3.80 2.02
CA PHE A 110 -5.56 -4.61 3.14
C PHE A 110 -6.20 -4.22 4.47
N LEU A 111 -6.43 -2.93 4.71
CA LEU A 111 -7.08 -2.45 5.92
C LEU A 111 -8.56 -2.81 5.94
N ASP A 112 -9.26 -2.62 4.82
CA ASP A 112 -10.67 -2.97 4.67
C ASP A 112 -10.87 -4.47 4.88
N GLN A 113 -10.02 -5.29 4.27
CA GLN A 113 -10.02 -6.73 4.46
C GLN A 113 -9.74 -7.11 5.92
N SER A 114 -8.78 -6.46 6.57
CA SER A 114 -8.46 -6.69 7.98
C SER A 114 -9.64 -6.34 8.90
N ALA A 115 -10.33 -5.23 8.65
CA ALA A 115 -11.51 -4.82 9.39
C ALA A 115 -12.67 -5.83 9.19
N HIS A 116 -12.87 -6.29 7.94
CA HIS A 116 -13.84 -7.32 7.64
C HIS A 116 -13.54 -8.63 8.37
N GLU A 117 -12.28 -9.06 8.40
CA GLU A 117 -11.84 -10.27 9.10
C GLU A 117 -12.04 -10.18 10.62
N ILE A 118 -11.77 -9.03 11.22
CA ILE A 118 -12.02 -8.79 12.66
C ILE A 118 -13.50 -8.97 12.96
N LYS A 119 -14.37 -8.25 12.24
CA LYS A 119 -15.83 -8.35 12.41
C LYS A 119 -16.33 -9.78 12.19
N ALA A 120 -15.83 -10.44 11.16
CA ALA A 120 -16.17 -11.82 10.84
C ALA A 120 -15.78 -12.82 11.94
N ARG A 121 -14.68 -12.56 12.67
CA ARG A 121 -14.27 -13.37 13.82
C ARG A 121 -15.18 -13.13 15.01
N GLU A 122 -15.52 -11.88 15.31
CA GLU A 122 -16.42 -11.52 16.40
C GLU A 122 -17.80 -12.15 16.23
N GLU A 123 -18.38 -12.06 15.03
CA GLU A 123 -19.68 -12.68 14.70
C GLU A 123 -19.68 -14.20 14.88
N ARG A 124 -18.52 -14.85 14.69
CA ARG A 124 -18.35 -16.31 14.80
C ARG A 124 -17.85 -16.74 16.19
N GLY A 125 -17.66 -15.81 17.13
CA GLY A 125 -17.10 -16.10 18.45
C GLY A 125 -15.66 -16.62 18.42
N LEU A 126 -14.90 -16.30 17.37
CA LEU A 126 -13.49 -16.69 17.24
C LEU A 126 -12.60 -15.66 17.93
N PRO A 127 -11.48 -16.09 18.55
CA PRO A 127 -10.54 -15.16 19.15
C PRO A 127 -9.93 -14.23 18.09
N LEU A 128 -9.83 -12.95 18.45
CA LEU A 128 -9.17 -11.94 17.64
C LEU A 128 -7.66 -12.25 17.52
N PRO A 129 -6.98 -11.79 16.46
CA PRO A 129 -5.52 -11.90 16.36
C PRO A 129 -4.82 -11.15 17.51
N SER A 130 -3.66 -11.63 17.94
CA SER A 130 -2.89 -11.03 19.05
C SER A 130 -2.58 -9.54 18.85
N TRP A 131 -2.26 -9.14 17.62
CA TRP A 131 -1.99 -7.75 17.24
C TRP A 131 -3.24 -6.84 17.29
N ALA A 132 -4.43 -7.42 17.19
CA ALA A 132 -5.71 -6.71 17.28
C ALA A 132 -6.19 -6.65 18.74
N GLN A 133 -5.99 -7.73 19.50
CA GLN A 133 -6.29 -7.79 20.94
C GLN A 133 -5.55 -6.72 21.74
N SER A 134 -4.25 -6.52 21.46
CA SER A 134 -3.41 -5.57 22.19
C SER A 134 -3.89 -4.12 22.07
N ARG A 135 -4.58 -3.74 20.98
CA ARG A 135 -5.11 -2.39 20.79
C ARG A 135 -6.40 -2.16 21.59
N LEU A 136 -7.26 -3.18 21.65
CA LEU A 136 -8.49 -3.14 22.45
C LEU A 136 -8.23 -3.08 23.96
N THR A 137 -7.15 -3.69 24.43
CA THR A 137 -6.76 -3.62 25.85
C THR A 137 -6.26 -2.23 26.26
N THR A 138 -5.65 -1.48 25.35
CA THR A 138 -5.11 -0.13 25.63
C THR A 138 -6.22 0.91 25.76
N ASP A 139 -7.30 0.80 24.96
CA ASP A 139 -8.45 1.71 25.04
C ASP A 139 -9.35 1.47 26.26
N ASN A 140 -9.27 0.31 26.90
CA ASN A 140 -10.11 -0.08 28.04
C ASN A 140 -9.44 0.18 29.41
N ASN A 141 -8.27 0.82 29.47
CA ASN A 141 -7.61 1.14 30.74
C ASN A 141 -7.65 2.66 31.02
N PRO A 142 -8.72 3.20 31.64
CA PRO A 142 -8.84 4.63 31.97
C PRO A 142 -7.95 5.12 33.13
N GLU A 143 -6.90 4.38 33.54
CA GLU A 143 -6.17 4.61 34.80
C GLU A 143 -4.65 4.87 34.62
N GLU A 144 -4.19 5.49 33.53
CA GLU A 144 -2.79 5.97 33.43
C GLU A 144 -2.68 7.39 32.85
N PHE A 145 -3.37 8.34 33.48
CA PHE A 145 -2.93 9.74 33.54
C PHE A 145 -3.15 10.25 34.97
N LYS A 146 -2.18 9.97 35.85
CA LYS A 146 -1.97 10.67 37.12
C LYS A 146 -0.56 11.23 37.15
#